data_AF-A0A0Q9Y8P1-F1
#
_entry.id   AF-A0A0Q9Y8P1-F1
#
_cell.length_a   1.000
_cell.length_b   1.000
_cell.length_c   1.000
_cell.angle_alpha   90.00
_cell.angle_beta   90.00
_cell.angle_gamma   90.00
#
_symmetry.space_group_name_H-M   'P 1'
#
loop_
_entity.id
_entity.type
_entity.pdbx_description
1 polymer ?
#
loop_
_entity_poly.entity_id
_entity_poly.type
_entity_poly.pdbx_seq_one_letter_code
_entity_poly.pdbx_strand_id
1 'polypeptide(L)'
;MHNHVEYEESYDKGFFDSDDPVMHGIAKKLSVLAKKHNHELLNIIHFSKDIEERRTAGILLSWSQHPSNLSYIAKADLLQDSDSAVRNNVARSYIHFMSQVKDKAALRDIIPAYCKMAMLPLHSDRNKALYSIREVIKHHPDLVSAIDQECKSNISYIAEMSIIDDVGGVAKQILVLVKNT
;
A
#
# COMPACT_ATOMS: atom_id res chain seq x y z
N MET A 1 -21.37 -3.33 35.56
CA MET A 1 -21.82 -2.93 34.22
C MET A 1 -20.62 -2.36 33.48
N HIS A 2 -20.04 -3.13 32.55
CA HIS A 2 -19.06 -2.59 31.61
C HIS A 2 -19.86 -2.00 30.45
N ASN A 3 -19.85 -0.67 30.34
CA ASN A 3 -20.31 0.00 29.13
C ASN A 3 -19.30 -0.34 28.03
N HIS A 4 -19.57 -1.40 27.27
CA HIS A 4 -18.98 -1.55 25.94
C HIS A 4 -19.63 -0.48 25.07
N VAL A 5 -18.98 0.68 24.98
CA VAL A 5 -19.22 1.58 23.85
C VAL A 5 -18.41 0.97 22.72
N GLU A 6 -19.08 0.19 21.87
CA GLU A 6 -18.50 -0.23 20.59
C GLU A 6 -18.42 1.02 19.72
N TYR A 7 -17.20 1.55 19.57
CA TYR A 7 -16.92 2.57 18.58
C TYR A 7 -16.73 1.87 17.24
N GLU A 8 -17.46 2.27 16.20
CA GLU A 8 -17.19 1.76 14.86
C GLU A 8 -15.85 2.35 14.36
N GLU A 9 -14.97 1.46 13.91
CA GLU A 9 -13.70 1.82 13.30
C GLU A 9 -13.94 2.10 11.81
N SER A 10 -13.68 3.32 11.34
CA SER A 10 -13.73 3.62 9.90
C SER A 10 -12.33 3.45 9.30
N TYR A 11 -12.18 2.44 8.46
CA TYR A 11 -10.97 2.17 7.68
C TYR A 11 -10.95 2.90 6.33
N ASP A 12 -12.00 3.67 6.04
CA ASP A 12 -12.35 4.13 4.68
C ASP A 12 -11.41 5.23 4.15
N LYS A 13 -10.55 5.74 5.03
CA LYS A 13 -9.55 6.78 4.74
C LYS A 13 -8.15 6.26 4.99
N GLY A 14 -7.87 4.97 4.86
CA GLY A 14 -6.50 4.42 4.90
C GLY A 14 -5.68 4.71 6.18
N PHE A 15 -6.30 5.22 7.24
CA PHE A 15 -5.78 5.35 8.60
C PHE A 15 -6.89 4.98 9.59
N PHE A 16 -6.51 4.70 10.85
CA PHE A 16 -7.44 4.38 11.92
C PHE A 16 -8.19 5.65 12.36
N ASP A 17 -9.43 5.82 11.89
CA ASP A 17 -10.37 6.85 12.37
C ASP A 17 -11.40 6.17 13.29
N SER A 18 -11.90 6.90 14.28
CA SER A 18 -12.81 6.38 15.30
C SER A 18 -14.00 7.31 15.45
N ASP A 19 -15.19 6.74 15.69
CA ASP A 19 -16.38 7.51 16.01
C ASP A 19 -16.33 8.17 17.40
N ASP A 20 -15.38 7.78 18.26
CA ASP A 20 -15.10 8.50 19.48
C ASP A 20 -14.59 9.92 19.16
N PRO A 21 -15.25 11.00 19.61
CA PRO A 21 -14.87 12.36 19.24
C PRO A 21 -13.46 12.76 19.68
N VAL A 22 -12.95 12.19 20.78
CA VAL A 22 -11.61 12.49 21.30
C VAL A 22 -10.56 11.82 20.41
N MET A 23 -10.73 10.53 20.12
CA MET A 23 -9.86 9.77 19.23
C MET A 23 -9.88 10.33 17.81
N HIS A 24 -11.06 10.70 17.31
CA HIS A 24 -11.20 11.40 16.04
C HIS A 24 -10.41 12.72 16.03
N GLY A 25 -10.49 13.50 17.11
CA GLY A 25 -9.73 14.74 17.28
C GLY A 25 -8.22 14.50 17.25
N ILE A 26 -7.74 13.42 17.85
CA ILE A 26 -6.34 13.00 17.82
C ILE A 26 -5.93 12.59 16.40
N ALA A 27 -6.71 11.73 15.74
CA ALA A 27 -6.44 11.28 14.38
C ALA A 27 -6.36 12.45 13.39
N LYS A 28 -7.26 13.44 13.51
CA LYS A 28 -7.21 14.69 12.73
C LYS A 28 -5.91 15.47 12.95
N LYS A 29 -5.49 15.67 14.20
CA LYS A 29 -4.23 16.35 14.52
C LYS A 29 -3.03 15.59 13.96
N LEU A 30 -3.03 14.27 14.09
CA LEU A 30 -1.98 13.42 13.55
C LEU A 30 -1.90 13.51 12.02
N SER A 31 -3.03 13.51 11.31
CA SER A 31 -3.06 13.70 9.86
C SER A 31 -2.50 15.05 9.43
N VAL A 32 -2.84 16.14 10.14
CA VAL A 32 -2.27 17.46 9.86
C VAL A 32 -0.74 17.47 10.03
N LEU A 33 -0.23 16.86 11.11
CA LEU A 33 1.21 16.77 11.36
C LEU A 33 1.92 15.87 10.35
N ALA A 34 1.36 14.69 10.06
CA ALA A 34 1.93 13.75 9.08
C ALA A 34 1.98 14.35 7.67
N LYS A 35 0.97 15.14 7.28
CA LYS A 35 0.99 15.90 6.01
C LYS A 35 2.09 16.95 6.00
N LYS A 36 2.24 17.70 7.10
CA LYS A 36 3.27 18.74 7.22
C LYS A 36 4.69 18.16 7.16
N HIS A 37 4.91 17.01 7.79
CA HIS A 37 6.21 16.34 7.89
C HIS A 37 6.38 15.17 6.92
N ASN A 38 5.61 15.17 5.83
CA ASN A 38 5.56 14.06 4.89
C ASN A 38 6.93 13.73 4.27
N HIS A 39 7.71 14.76 3.93
CA HIS A 39 9.04 14.58 3.36
C HIS A 39 10.02 13.97 4.37
N GLU A 40 9.96 14.42 5.62
CA GLU A 40 10.77 13.88 6.71
C GLU A 40 10.43 12.42 6.99
N LEU A 41 9.14 12.04 6.98
CA LEU A 41 8.72 10.64 7.11
C LEU A 41 9.31 9.77 5.99
N LEU A 42 9.23 10.22 4.73
CA LEU A 42 9.84 9.51 3.60
C LEU A 42 11.37 9.40 3.71
N ASN A 43 12.04 10.44 4.21
CA ASN A 43 13.48 10.43 4.42
C ASN A 43 13.89 9.49 5.55
N ILE A 44 13.12 9.40 6.64
CA ILE A 44 13.37 8.43 7.71
C ILE A 44 13.27 7.01 7.15
N ILE A 45 12.21 6.70 6.40
CA ILE A 45 12.03 5.37 5.79
C ILE A 45 13.18 5.06 4.81
N HIS A 46 13.68 6.02 4.04
CA HIS A 46 14.76 5.76 3.09
C HIS A 46 16.12 5.62 3.80
N PHE A 47 16.45 6.52 4.72
CA PHE A 47 17.84 6.73 5.14
C PHE A 47 18.13 6.34 6.59
N SER A 48 17.12 6.19 7.46
CA SER A 48 17.39 5.82 8.85
C SER A 48 17.96 4.40 8.93
N LYS A 49 19.02 4.25 9.73
CA LYS A 49 19.61 2.95 10.05
C LYS A 49 18.81 2.23 11.15
N ASP A 50 17.97 2.94 11.90
CA ASP A 50 17.13 2.38 12.94
C ASP A 50 15.83 1.80 12.33
N ILE A 51 15.63 0.50 12.51
CA ILE A 51 14.48 -0.22 11.99
C ILE A 51 13.17 0.28 12.64
N GLU A 52 13.18 0.61 13.92
CA GLU A 52 11.98 1.06 14.63
C GLU A 52 11.57 2.47 14.20
N GLU A 53 12.52 3.34 13.89
CA GLU A 53 12.23 4.63 13.26
C GLU A 53 11.57 4.45 11.89
N ARG A 54 12.13 3.58 11.04
CA ARG A 54 11.54 3.29 9.72
C ARG A 54 10.14 2.71 9.83
N ARG A 55 9.92 1.76 10.75
CA ARG A 55 8.60 1.16 11.00
C ARG A 55 7.58 2.20 11.44
N THR A 56 7.95 3.04 12.42
CA THR A 56 7.11 4.11 12.95
C THR A 56 6.78 5.15 11.87
N ALA A 57 7.77 5.55 11.07
CA ALA A 57 7.56 6.46 9.96
C ALA A 57 6.63 5.86 8.89
N GLY A 58 6.79 4.57 8.57
CA GLY A 58 5.90 3.86 7.65
C GLY A 58 4.45 3.79 8.14
N ILE A 59 4.24 3.63 9.45
CA ILE A 59 2.91 3.74 10.08
C ILE A 59 2.38 5.16 9.84
N LEU A 60 3.09 6.18 10.35
CA LEU A 60 2.68 7.59 10.28
C LEU A 60 2.43 8.10 8.86
N LEU A 61 3.11 7.53 7.86
CA LEU A 61 2.95 7.88 6.46
C LEU A 61 1.50 7.69 5.97
N SER A 62 0.76 6.71 6.50
CA SER A 62 -0.66 6.48 6.15
C SER A 62 -1.57 7.67 6.49
N TRP A 63 -1.25 8.43 7.54
CA TRP A 63 -1.99 9.64 7.92
C TRP A 63 -1.69 10.84 7.02
N SER A 64 -0.59 10.81 6.24
CA SER A 64 -0.26 11.85 5.27
C SER A 64 -1.15 11.80 4.02
N GLN A 65 -1.47 10.59 3.55
CA GLN A 65 -2.26 10.31 2.34
C GLN A 65 -1.82 11.09 1.09
N HIS A 66 -0.54 11.48 0.98
CA HIS A 66 -0.12 12.39 -0.07
C HIS A 66 0.14 11.63 -1.39
N PRO A 67 -0.67 11.82 -2.46
CA PRO A 67 -0.58 11.00 -3.67
C PRO A 67 0.76 11.14 -4.41
N SER A 68 1.47 12.27 -4.24
CA SER A 68 2.79 12.47 -4.85
C SER A 68 3.89 11.57 -4.28
N ASN A 69 3.61 10.82 -3.22
CA ASN A 69 4.59 9.95 -2.60
C ASN A 69 4.87 8.70 -3.43
N LEU A 70 3.93 8.25 -4.28
CA LEU A 70 4.09 7.02 -5.05
C LEU A 70 5.35 7.01 -5.92
N SER A 71 5.63 8.09 -6.66
CA SER A 71 6.85 8.19 -7.45
C SER A 71 8.11 8.15 -6.59
N TYR A 72 8.10 8.74 -5.40
CA TYR A 72 9.24 8.68 -4.49
C TYR A 72 9.42 7.26 -3.92
N ILE A 73 8.34 6.64 -3.44
CA ILE A 73 8.31 5.27 -2.92
C ILE A 73 8.90 4.29 -3.95
N ALA A 74 8.49 4.42 -5.23
CA ALA A 74 9.00 3.61 -6.32
C ALA A 74 10.50 3.85 -6.58
N LYS A 75 10.92 5.13 -6.71
CA LYS A 75 12.32 5.49 -7.05
C LYS A 75 13.31 5.19 -5.93
N ALA A 76 12.85 5.26 -4.68
CA ALA A 76 13.66 4.95 -3.50
C ALA A 76 13.58 3.47 -3.09
N ASP A 77 12.88 2.63 -3.87
CA ASP A 77 12.68 1.19 -3.59
C ASP A 77 12.18 0.93 -2.14
N LEU A 78 11.31 1.78 -1.59
CA LEU A 78 10.86 1.65 -0.18
C LEU A 78 10.01 0.39 0.04
N LEU A 79 9.40 -0.15 -1.02
CA LEU A 79 8.69 -1.44 -0.99
C LEU A 79 9.65 -2.64 -1.01
N GLN A 80 10.96 -2.40 -1.06
CA GLN A 80 12.02 -3.38 -1.01
C GLN A 80 12.92 -3.19 0.23
N ASP A 81 12.47 -2.43 1.24
CA ASP A 81 13.16 -2.33 2.53
C ASP A 81 13.49 -3.73 3.07
N SER A 82 14.64 -3.88 3.73
CA SER A 82 15.06 -5.18 4.28
C SER A 82 14.11 -5.69 5.37
N ASP A 83 13.45 -4.79 6.11
CA ASP A 83 12.47 -5.11 7.13
C ASP A 83 11.06 -5.26 6.55
N SER A 84 10.42 -6.40 6.83
CA SER A 84 9.09 -6.71 6.31
C SER A 84 7.99 -5.83 6.87
N ALA A 85 8.11 -5.36 8.12
CA ALA A 85 7.11 -4.49 8.70
C ALA A 85 7.16 -3.10 8.04
N VAL A 86 8.36 -2.59 7.70
CA VAL A 86 8.51 -1.36 6.92
C VAL A 86 7.81 -1.48 5.56
N ARG A 87 8.13 -2.52 4.77
CA ARG A 87 7.48 -2.76 3.47
C ARG A 87 5.96 -2.81 3.59
N ASN A 88 5.45 -3.54 4.60
CA ASN A 88 4.02 -3.70 4.80
C ASN A 88 3.34 -2.37 5.16
N ASN A 89 3.93 -1.59 6.06
CA ASN A 89 3.40 -0.30 6.49
C ASN A 89 3.37 0.72 5.33
N VAL A 90 4.43 0.76 4.52
CA VAL A 90 4.47 1.60 3.32
C VAL A 90 3.41 1.16 2.31
N ALA A 91 3.30 -0.13 2.01
CA ALA A 91 2.29 -0.64 1.08
C ALA A 91 0.86 -0.35 1.56
N ARG A 92 0.58 -0.62 2.85
CA ARG A 92 -0.73 -0.40 3.48
C ARG A 92 -1.14 1.07 3.46
N SER A 93 -0.18 1.98 3.58
CA SER A 93 -0.46 3.43 3.59
C SER A 93 -1.16 3.94 2.32
N TYR A 94 -1.01 3.25 1.18
CA TYR A 94 -1.52 3.73 -0.10
C TYR A 94 -2.56 2.84 -0.77
N ILE A 95 -2.70 1.58 -0.35
CA ILE A 95 -3.61 0.61 -1.00
C ILE A 95 -5.06 1.14 -1.12
N HIS A 96 -5.55 1.83 -0.08
CA HIS A 96 -6.91 2.39 -0.04
C HIS A 96 -7.10 3.68 -0.85
N PHE A 97 -6.00 4.33 -1.26
CA PHE A 97 -6.03 5.58 -2.02
C PHE A 97 -5.68 5.41 -3.49
N MET A 98 -5.21 4.24 -3.92
CA MET A 98 -4.78 4.02 -5.31
C MET A 98 -5.84 4.42 -6.32
N SER A 99 -7.11 4.14 -6.04
CA SER A 99 -8.26 4.51 -6.89
C SER A 99 -8.50 6.02 -6.99
N GLN A 100 -7.96 6.81 -6.06
CA GLN A 100 -8.15 8.26 -5.96
C GLN A 100 -6.96 9.05 -6.55
N VAL A 101 -5.84 8.38 -6.83
CA VAL A 101 -4.64 9.01 -7.39
C VAL A 101 -4.87 9.35 -8.85
N LYS A 102 -4.80 10.63 -9.20
CA LYS A 102 -4.97 11.12 -10.58
C LYS A 102 -3.68 11.09 -11.39
N ASP A 103 -2.53 11.02 -10.72
CA ASP A 103 -1.22 11.01 -11.37
C ASP A 103 -0.92 9.62 -11.95
N LYS A 104 -1.24 9.45 -13.23
CA LYS A 104 -0.97 8.20 -13.97
C LYS A 104 0.51 7.88 -14.10
N ALA A 105 1.40 8.87 -14.09
CA ALA A 105 2.84 8.62 -14.15
C ALA A 105 3.30 7.98 -12.83
N ALA A 106 2.86 8.53 -11.70
CA ALA A 106 3.15 7.96 -10.38
C ALA A 106 2.57 6.54 -10.21
N LEU A 107 1.36 6.30 -10.72
CA LEU A 107 0.75 4.96 -10.73
C LEU A 107 1.51 3.98 -11.64
N ARG A 108 1.98 4.44 -12.80
CA ARG A 108 2.82 3.63 -13.70
C ARG A 108 4.15 3.27 -13.04
N ASP A 109 4.78 4.20 -12.33
CA ASP A 109 6.06 3.99 -11.65
C ASP A 109 5.96 3.01 -10.47
N ILE A 110 4.84 3.01 -9.73
CA ILE A 110 4.68 2.17 -8.54
C ILE A 110 4.32 0.71 -8.87
N ILE A 111 3.69 0.44 -10.03
CA ILE A 111 3.30 -0.93 -10.42
C ILE A 111 4.52 -1.88 -10.40
N PRO A 112 5.66 -1.58 -11.06
CA PRO A 112 6.87 -2.40 -10.98
C PRO A 112 7.39 -2.60 -9.55
N ALA A 113 7.29 -1.60 -8.68
CA ALA A 113 7.72 -1.71 -7.29
C ALA A 113 6.85 -2.70 -6.49
N TYR A 114 5.53 -2.71 -6.73
CA TYR A 114 4.67 -3.75 -6.18
C TYR A 114 4.91 -5.12 -6.81
N CYS A 115 5.22 -5.20 -8.11
CA CYS A 115 5.61 -6.45 -8.75
C CYS A 115 6.84 -7.07 -8.06
N LYS A 116 7.87 -6.27 -7.79
CA LYS A 116 9.05 -6.69 -7.01
C LYS A 116 8.65 -7.18 -5.61
N MET A 117 7.80 -6.44 -4.90
CA MET A 117 7.32 -6.83 -3.57
C MET A 117 6.53 -8.14 -3.59
N ALA A 118 5.72 -8.40 -4.63
CA ALA A 118 4.96 -9.63 -4.79
C ALA A 118 5.84 -10.88 -5.04
N MET A 119 7.11 -10.70 -5.39
CA MET A 119 8.08 -11.81 -5.52
C MET A 119 8.69 -12.21 -4.17
N LEU A 120 8.53 -11.40 -3.13
CA LEU A 120 9.05 -11.70 -1.80
C LEU A 120 8.33 -12.92 -1.18
N PRO A 121 8.99 -13.66 -0.28
CA PRO A 121 8.46 -14.93 0.24
C PRO A 121 7.29 -14.76 1.21
N LEU A 122 7.11 -13.59 1.81
CA LEU A 122 6.10 -13.39 2.85
C LEU A 122 4.70 -13.23 2.24
N HIS A 123 3.74 -13.90 2.88
CA HIS A 123 2.31 -13.77 2.56
C HIS A 123 1.86 -12.31 2.62
N SER A 124 2.25 -11.58 3.66
CA SER A 124 1.85 -10.19 3.87
C SER A 124 2.36 -9.26 2.76
N ASP A 125 3.56 -9.50 2.24
CA ASP A 125 4.12 -8.76 1.10
C ASP A 125 3.29 -9.01 -0.17
N ARG A 126 3.05 -10.29 -0.48
CA ARG A 126 2.24 -10.72 -1.64
C ARG A 126 0.83 -10.17 -1.59
N ASN A 127 0.17 -10.29 -0.44
CA ASN A 127 -1.18 -9.79 -0.21
C ASN A 127 -1.24 -8.29 -0.54
N LYS A 128 -0.42 -7.46 0.11
CA LYS A 128 -0.49 -6.00 -0.09
C LYS A 128 -0.08 -5.59 -1.50
N ALA A 129 0.91 -6.24 -2.09
CA ALA A 129 1.32 -5.95 -3.46
C ALA A 129 0.23 -6.28 -4.47
N LEU A 130 -0.38 -7.48 -4.41
CA LEU A 130 -1.41 -7.90 -5.34
C LEU A 130 -2.68 -7.07 -5.22
N TYR A 131 -3.13 -6.79 -3.99
CA TYR A 131 -4.28 -5.89 -3.80
C TYR A 131 -3.99 -4.49 -4.37
N SER A 132 -2.78 -3.95 -4.16
CA SER A 132 -2.41 -2.63 -4.70
C SER A 132 -2.39 -2.64 -6.24
N ILE A 133 -1.77 -3.64 -6.86
CA ILE A 133 -1.76 -3.81 -8.33
C ILE A 133 -3.19 -3.92 -8.86
N ARG A 134 -4.04 -4.75 -8.22
CA ARG A 134 -5.44 -4.92 -8.61
C ARG A 134 -6.19 -3.59 -8.56
N GLU A 135 -6.05 -2.82 -7.47
CA GLU A 135 -6.76 -1.55 -7.35
C GLU A 135 -6.32 -0.52 -8.40
N VAL A 136 -5.02 -0.48 -8.75
CA VAL A 136 -4.55 0.39 -9.83
C VAL A 136 -5.15 -0.03 -11.17
N ILE A 137 -5.03 -1.31 -11.56
CA ILE A 137 -5.52 -1.78 -12.86
C ILE A 137 -7.04 -1.71 -13.00
N LYS A 138 -7.78 -1.99 -11.92
CA LYS A 138 -9.24 -1.89 -11.90
C LYS A 138 -9.74 -0.48 -12.22
N HIS A 139 -9.03 0.56 -11.75
CA HIS A 139 -9.42 1.96 -11.95
C HIS A 139 -8.69 2.63 -13.14
N HIS A 140 -7.55 2.09 -13.54
CA HIS A 140 -6.71 2.60 -14.63
C HIS A 140 -6.26 1.44 -15.54
N PRO A 141 -7.18 0.83 -16.30
CA PRO A 141 -6.87 -0.33 -17.14
C PRO A 141 -5.81 -0.01 -18.21
N ASP A 142 -5.70 1.24 -18.65
CA ASP A 142 -4.64 1.67 -19.58
C ASP A 142 -3.21 1.51 -19.02
N LEU A 143 -3.06 1.26 -17.72
CA LEU A 143 -1.77 1.00 -17.08
C LEU A 143 -1.38 -0.49 -17.03
N VAL A 144 -2.16 -1.40 -17.62
CA VAL A 144 -1.79 -2.84 -17.73
C VAL A 144 -0.42 -3.03 -18.38
N SER A 145 -0.02 -2.15 -19.29
CA SER A 145 1.30 -2.20 -19.95
C SER A 145 2.47 -1.98 -18.98
N ALA A 146 2.23 -1.46 -17.78
CA ALA A 146 3.25 -1.29 -16.74
C ALA A 146 3.55 -2.60 -16.00
N ILE A 147 2.74 -3.65 -16.19
CA ILE A 147 3.01 -5.00 -15.69
C ILE A 147 3.86 -5.72 -16.74
N ASP A 148 5.15 -5.83 -16.47
CA ASP A 148 6.09 -6.54 -17.34
C ASP A 148 5.85 -8.06 -17.37
N GLN A 149 6.59 -8.75 -18.25
CA GLN A 149 6.42 -10.18 -18.47
C GLN A 149 6.83 -11.02 -17.25
N GLU A 150 7.83 -10.58 -16.48
CA GLU A 150 8.27 -11.26 -15.27
C GLU A 150 7.18 -11.21 -14.20
N CYS A 151 6.63 -10.03 -13.97
CA CYS A 151 5.52 -9.82 -13.05
C CYS A 151 4.27 -10.61 -13.47
N LYS A 152 3.92 -10.64 -14.76
CA LYS A 152 2.81 -11.47 -15.27
C LYS A 152 3.03 -12.95 -15.00
N SER A 153 4.26 -13.43 -15.19
CA SER A 153 4.62 -14.83 -14.95
C SER A 153 4.51 -15.17 -13.46
N ASN A 154 4.99 -14.29 -12.58
CA ASN A 154 4.87 -14.46 -11.13
C ASN A 154 3.40 -14.41 -10.65
N ILE A 155 2.60 -13.46 -11.15
CA ILE A 155 1.16 -13.41 -10.83
C ILE A 155 0.45 -14.69 -11.30
N SER A 156 0.80 -15.21 -12.47
CA SER A 156 0.26 -16.48 -12.98
C SER A 156 0.63 -17.66 -12.08
N TYR A 157 1.90 -17.75 -11.69
CA TYR A 157 2.37 -18.77 -10.75
C TYR A 157 1.64 -18.68 -9.41
N ILE A 158 1.47 -17.48 -8.84
CA ILE A 158 0.74 -17.28 -7.59
C ILE A 158 -0.74 -17.68 -7.73
N ALA A 159 -1.38 -17.31 -8.85
CA ALA A 159 -2.78 -17.66 -9.11
C ALA A 159 -3.00 -19.18 -9.21
N GLU A 160 -2.04 -19.92 -9.73
CA GLU A 160 -2.10 -21.38 -9.86
C GLU A 160 -1.77 -22.09 -8.54
N MET A 161 -0.71 -21.66 -7.85
CA MET A 161 -0.13 -22.40 -6.74
C MET A 161 -0.66 -21.99 -5.36
N SER A 162 -1.17 -20.78 -5.20
CA SER A 162 -1.63 -20.30 -3.90
C SER A 162 -3.03 -20.79 -3.59
N ILE A 163 -3.18 -21.51 -2.48
CA ILE A 163 -4.47 -21.93 -1.91
C ILE A 163 -5.13 -20.84 -1.06
N ILE A 164 -4.43 -19.74 -0.78
CA ILE A 164 -4.91 -18.67 0.09
C ILE A 164 -5.66 -17.66 -0.78
N ASP A 165 -6.94 -17.45 -0.50
CA ASP A 165 -7.82 -16.65 -1.36
C ASP A 165 -7.37 -15.18 -1.47
N ASP A 166 -6.89 -14.60 -0.37
CA ASP A 166 -6.41 -13.23 -0.32
C ASP A 166 -5.05 -12.99 -1.03
N VAL A 167 -4.49 -14.03 -1.66
CA VAL A 167 -3.30 -13.97 -2.51
C VAL A 167 -3.60 -14.59 -3.87
N GLY A 168 -3.94 -15.88 -3.93
CA GLY A 168 -4.26 -16.60 -5.16
C GLY A 168 -5.53 -16.12 -5.84
N GLY A 169 -6.60 -15.85 -5.07
CA GLY A 169 -7.84 -15.29 -5.58
C GLY A 169 -7.65 -13.88 -6.18
N VAL A 170 -6.88 -13.04 -5.49
CA VAL A 170 -6.52 -11.69 -5.98
C VAL A 170 -5.68 -11.76 -7.25
N ALA A 171 -4.70 -12.66 -7.31
CA ALA A 171 -3.90 -12.88 -8.51
C ALA A 171 -4.77 -13.30 -9.71
N LYS A 172 -5.73 -14.21 -9.52
CA LYS A 172 -6.72 -14.57 -10.57
C LYS A 172 -7.52 -13.36 -11.05
N GLN A 173 -7.96 -12.50 -10.14
CA GLN A 173 -8.69 -11.27 -10.50
C GLN A 173 -7.83 -10.34 -11.36
N ILE A 174 -6.55 -10.16 -11.04
CA ILE A 174 -5.62 -9.35 -11.85
C ILE A 174 -5.50 -9.94 -13.27
N LEU A 175 -5.31 -11.26 -13.39
CA LEU A 175 -5.18 -11.91 -14.71
C LEU A 175 -6.44 -11.77 -15.57
N VAL A 176 -7.63 -11.77 -14.96
CA VAL A 176 -8.88 -11.47 -15.67
C VAL A 176 -8.88 -10.03 -16.19
N LEU A 177 -8.48 -9.06 -15.37
CA LEU A 177 -8.41 -7.66 -15.78
C LEU A 177 -7.41 -7.45 -16.93
N VAL A 178 -6.24 -8.08 -16.85
CA VAL A 178 -5.18 -8.01 -17.88
C VAL A 178 -5.63 -8.58 -19.23
N LYS A 179 -6.50 -9.61 -19.24
CA LYS A 179 -7.01 -10.23 -20.48
C LYS A 179 -8.11 -9.41 -21.16
N ASN A 180 -8.80 -8.55 -20.40
CA ASN A 180 -9.95 -7.77 -20.88
C ASN A 180 -9.58 -6.34 -21.31
N THR A 181 -8.27 -6.03 -21.39
CA THR A 181 -7.72 -4.73 -21.80
C THR A 181 -6.89 -4.92 -23.06
#